data_AF-A0A0D0A2K9-F1
#
_entry.id   AF-A0A0D0A2K9-F1
#
_cell.length_a   1.000
_cell.length_b   1.000
_cell.length_c   1.000
_cell.angle_alpha   90.00
_cell.angle_beta   90.00
_cell.angle_gamma   90.00
#
_symmetry.space_group_name_H-M   'P 1'
#
loop_
_entity.id
_entity.type
_entity.pdbx_description
1 polymer ?
#
loop_
_entity_poly.entity_id
_entity_poly.type
_entity_poly.pdbx_seq_one_letter_code
_entity_poly.pdbx_strand_id
1 'polypeptide(L)'
;YPNKSSFLLGDWFWNGGIQKSHKSFKELLRIISDSEFRSEDIRATRWNLINNQLGSSADDAEAHDDVTFEGAGWKKTAINIKIPIHKRAENPGIHDYLTTDLYHRPLVSVIQEKLANEKHDELFHYQPYELLWNHGGSERSIRVHGELYNSDAFIQAHREVQESPPEPGC
;
A
#
# COMPACT_ATOMS: atom_id res chain seq x y z
N TYR A 1 -4.16 -13.31 16.69
CA TYR A 1 -3.76 -14.57 17.35
C TYR A 1 -3.49 -14.33 18.83
N PRO A 2 -3.75 -15.30 19.72
CA PRO A 2 -3.68 -15.12 21.18
C PRO A 2 -2.28 -15.25 21.79
N ASN A 3 -1.31 -15.82 21.07
CA ASN A 3 0.07 -16.02 21.54
C ASN A 3 1.04 -16.15 20.36
N LYS A 4 2.34 -16.07 20.65
CA LYS A 4 3.42 -16.10 19.64
C LYS A 4 3.45 -17.41 18.85
N SER A 5 3.35 -18.56 19.53
CA SER A 5 3.35 -19.89 18.89
C SER A 5 2.23 -20.01 17.85
N SER A 6 1.04 -19.52 18.20
CA SER A 6 -0.14 -19.58 17.34
C SER A 6 -0.07 -18.57 16.20
N PHE A 7 0.49 -17.39 16.46
CA PHE A 7 0.74 -16.39 15.42
C PHE A 7 1.71 -16.93 14.37
N LEU A 8 2.88 -17.43 14.77
CA LEU A 8 3.89 -17.92 13.82
C LEU A 8 3.39 -19.10 13.00
N LEU A 9 2.67 -20.04 13.63
CA LEU A 9 2.10 -21.18 12.92
C LEU A 9 0.94 -20.76 11.98
N GLY A 10 0.12 -19.80 12.41
CA GLY A 10 -0.95 -19.23 11.60
C GLY A 10 -0.43 -18.43 10.40
N ASP A 11 0.59 -17.61 10.61
CA ASP A 11 1.29 -16.86 9.57
C ASP A 11 1.88 -17.80 8.51
N TRP A 12 2.60 -18.85 8.95
CA TRP A 12 3.08 -19.89 8.05
C TRP A 12 1.97 -20.58 7.25
N PHE A 13 0.81 -20.80 7.87
CA PHE A 13 -0.35 -21.43 7.23
C PHE A 13 -0.99 -20.52 6.15
N TRP A 14 -1.23 -19.25 6.45
CA TRP A 14 -1.91 -18.30 5.56
C TRP A 14 -1.00 -17.74 4.46
N ASN A 15 0.28 -17.50 4.78
CA ASN A 15 1.25 -16.91 3.84
C ASN A 15 2.09 -17.98 3.12
N GLY A 16 1.82 -19.26 3.39
CA GLY A 16 2.37 -20.37 2.63
C GLY A 16 1.85 -20.38 1.19
N GLY A 17 2.67 -20.85 0.26
CA GLY A 17 2.21 -21.07 -1.12
C GLY A 17 1.08 -22.12 -1.17
N ILE A 18 0.23 -22.01 -2.20
CA ILE A 18 -0.90 -22.93 -2.47
C ILE A 18 -0.43 -24.40 -2.53
N GLN A 19 0.81 -24.62 -2.96
CA GLN A 19 1.45 -25.93 -3.01
C GLN A 19 2.48 -26.09 -1.90
N LYS A 20 2.55 -27.30 -1.32
CA LYS A 20 3.57 -27.65 -0.34
C LYS A 20 4.96 -27.57 -0.99
N SER A 21 5.91 -26.94 -0.30
CA SER A 21 7.29 -26.82 -0.77
C SER A 21 8.29 -27.22 0.30
N HIS A 22 9.46 -27.68 -0.12
CA HIS A 22 10.59 -27.97 0.79
C HIS A 22 10.98 -26.75 1.62
N LYS A 23 10.88 -25.54 1.05
CA LYS A 23 11.14 -24.29 1.75
C LYS A 23 10.10 -24.06 2.87
N SER A 24 8.82 -24.21 2.56
CA SER A 24 7.74 -24.10 3.55
C SER A 24 7.86 -25.16 4.65
N PHE A 25 8.28 -26.38 4.31
CA PHE A 25 8.53 -27.43 5.31
C PHE A 25 9.69 -27.08 6.26
N LYS A 26 10.81 -26.55 5.74
CA LYS A 26 11.92 -26.08 6.59
C LYS A 26 11.49 -24.93 7.51
N GLU A 27 10.63 -24.05 7.02
CA GLU A 27 10.08 -22.96 7.82
C GLU A 27 9.21 -23.48 8.98
N LEU A 28 8.37 -24.47 8.72
CA LEU A 28 7.61 -25.16 9.77
C LEU A 28 8.54 -25.78 10.82
N LEU A 29 9.59 -26.48 10.38
CA LEU A 29 10.57 -27.08 11.29
C LEU A 29 11.24 -26.04 12.18
N ARG A 30 11.58 -24.87 11.61
CA ARG A 30 12.15 -23.74 12.34
C ARG A 30 11.19 -23.24 13.42
N ILE A 31 9.90 -23.10 13.11
CA ILE A 31 8.88 -22.63 14.05
C ILE A 31 8.70 -23.61 15.22
N ILE A 32 8.55 -24.91 14.94
CA ILE A 32 8.28 -25.90 16.00
C ILE A 32 9.53 -26.25 16.84
N SER A 33 10.72 -25.93 16.34
CA SER A 33 11.99 -26.16 17.02
C SER A 33 12.50 -24.95 17.80
N ASP A 34 11.74 -23.84 17.78
CA ASP A 34 12.06 -22.63 18.53
C ASP A 34 11.87 -22.86 20.05
N SER A 35 12.80 -22.37 20.86
CA SER A 35 12.74 -22.52 22.33
C SER A 35 11.53 -21.84 22.97
N GLU A 36 10.96 -20.84 22.31
CA GLU A 36 9.76 -20.14 22.78
C GLU A 36 8.47 -20.76 22.24
N PHE A 37 8.56 -21.81 21.41
CA PHE A 37 7.39 -22.53 20.91
C PHE A 37 6.76 -23.36 22.03
N ARG A 38 5.47 -23.12 22.28
CA ARG A 38 4.70 -23.82 23.31
C ARG A 38 3.60 -24.64 22.67
N SER A 39 3.62 -25.95 22.89
CA SER A 39 2.62 -26.84 22.31
C SER A 39 1.22 -26.65 22.92
N GLU A 40 1.18 -26.22 24.18
CA GLU A 40 -0.03 -25.92 24.95
C GLU A 40 -0.80 -24.77 24.32
N ASP A 41 -0.07 -23.75 23.88
CA ASP A 41 -0.60 -22.57 23.22
C ASP A 41 -1.32 -22.91 21.92
N ILE A 42 -0.81 -23.89 21.16
CA ILE A 42 -1.43 -24.38 19.92
C ILE A 42 -2.73 -25.13 20.22
N ARG A 43 -2.75 -25.96 21.26
CA ARG A 43 -3.95 -26.73 21.66
C ARG A 43 -5.07 -25.83 22.18
N ALA A 44 -4.72 -24.76 22.89
CA ALA A 44 -5.69 -23.81 23.45
C ALA A 44 -6.24 -22.83 22.40
N THR A 45 -5.57 -22.68 21.26
CA THR A 45 -5.98 -21.74 20.22
C THR A 45 -7.23 -22.20 19.48
N ARG A 46 -8.20 -21.29 19.35
CA ARG A 46 -9.44 -21.49 18.60
C ARG A 46 -9.19 -21.27 17.10
N TRP A 47 -8.51 -22.21 16.46
CA TRP A 47 -8.09 -22.12 15.05
C TRP A 47 -9.24 -21.83 14.09
N ASN A 48 -10.37 -22.53 14.22
CA ASN A 48 -11.53 -22.32 13.35
C ASN A 48 -12.09 -20.90 13.49
N LEU A 49 -12.16 -20.35 14.70
CA LEU A 49 -12.63 -18.98 14.91
C LEU A 49 -11.69 -17.97 14.23
N ILE A 50 -10.38 -18.15 14.42
CA ILE A 50 -9.37 -17.25 13.85
C ILE A 50 -9.33 -17.38 12.34
N ASN A 51 -9.35 -18.60 11.80
CA ASN A 51 -9.35 -18.83 10.37
C ASN A 51 -10.64 -18.35 9.71
N ASN A 52 -11.79 -18.51 10.38
CA ASN A 52 -13.03 -17.91 9.91
C ASN A 52 -12.91 -16.39 9.91
N GLN A 53 -12.43 -15.76 10.98
CA GLN A 53 -12.25 -14.29 11.01
C GLN A 53 -11.27 -13.77 9.96
N LEU A 54 -10.18 -14.51 9.70
CA LEU A 54 -9.18 -14.14 8.70
C LEU A 54 -9.63 -14.44 7.27
N GLY A 55 -10.37 -15.53 7.06
CA GLY A 55 -10.97 -15.91 5.78
C GLY A 55 -12.26 -15.13 5.46
N SER A 56 -12.91 -14.54 6.48
CA SER A 56 -14.06 -13.63 6.33
C SER A 56 -13.68 -12.26 5.79
N SER A 57 -12.61 -12.15 4.99
CA SER A 57 -12.63 -11.18 3.89
C SER A 57 -13.95 -11.36 3.14
N ALA A 58 -14.55 -10.26 2.69
CA ALA A 58 -15.88 -10.17 2.08
C ALA A 58 -16.12 -11.05 0.82
N ASP A 59 -15.25 -12.01 0.53
CA ASP A 59 -15.18 -12.82 -0.67
C ASP A 59 -15.76 -14.25 -0.51
N ASP A 60 -16.11 -14.69 0.70
CA ASP A 60 -16.75 -16.01 0.95
C ASP A 60 -18.29 -15.94 0.95
N ALA A 61 -18.87 -14.90 0.35
CA ALA A 61 -20.27 -14.91 -0.08
C ALA A 61 -20.31 -15.34 -1.55
N GLU A 62 -20.78 -16.57 -1.79
CA GLU A 62 -20.99 -17.11 -3.12
C GLU A 62 -21.69 -16.11 -4.05
N ALA A 63 -21.10 -15.94 -5.24
CA ALA A 63 -21.77 -15.51 -6.45
C ALA A 63 -22.65 -14.25 -6.33
N HIS A 64 -22.06 -13.06 -6.22
CA HIS A 64 -22.65 -11.87 -6.83
C HIS A 64 -21.58 -10.81 -7.12
N ASP A 65 -21.85 -10.05 -8.18
CA ASP A 65 -21.06 -9.07 -8.93
C ASP A 65 -20.59 -7.83 -8.13
N ASP A 66 -20.34 -7.96 -6.83
CA ASP A 66 -20.18 -6.83 -5.92
C ASP A 66 -19.11 -7.09 -4.85
N VAL A 67 -17.84 -7.12 -5.28
CA VAL A 67 -16.72 -6.87 -4.37
C VAL A 67 -16.88 -5.42 -3.89
N THR A 68 -17.54 -5.23 -2.75
CA THR A 68 -17.65 -3.90 -2.14
C THR A 68 -16.29 -3.51 -1.59
N PHE A 69 -15.51 -2.77 -2.39
CA PHE A 69 -14.37 -1.94 -1.93
C PHE A 69 -14.83 -0.80 -0.99
N GLU A 70 -16.03 -0.89 -0.44
CA GLU A 70 -16.69 0.11 0.38
C GLU A 70 -16.05 0.15 1.76
N GLY A 71 -15.40 1.27 2.07
CA GLY A 71 -14.79 1.55 3.37
C GLY A 71 -13.38 2.14 3.29
N ALA A 72 -12.64 1.89 2.22
CA ALA A 72 -11.27 2.41 2.04
C ALA A 72 -11.17 3.59 1.05
N GLY A 73 -12.29 4.31 0.83
CA GLY A 73 -12.35 5.50 -0.03
C GLY A 73 -12.30 5.22 -1.54
N TRP A 74 -12.38 3.95 -1.96
CA TRP A 74 -12.48 3.57 -3.37
C TRP A 74 -13.83 3.99 -3.96
N LYS A 75 -13.79 4.44 -5.22
CA LYS A 75 -14.95 4.84 -6.01
C LYS A 75 -15.09 3.93 -7.22
N LYS A 76 -16.34 3.60 -7.54
CA LYS A 76 -16.72 2.83 -8.73
C LYS A 76 -17.22 3.81 -9.80
N THR A 77 -16.74 3.69 -11.03
CA THR A 77 -17.20 4.52 -12.16
C THR A 77 -17.29 3.68 -13.42
N ALA A 78 -18.47 3.66 -14.03
CA ALA A 78 -18.67 3.00 -15.32
C ALA A 78 -17.87 3.72 -16.40
N ILE A 79 -17.00 2.99 -17.09
CA ILE A 79 -16.20 3.49 -18.21
C ILE A 79 -16.48 2.69 -19.47
N ASN A 80 -16.31 3.34 -20.63
CA ASN A 80 -16.36 2.69 -21.93
C ASN A 80 -14.97 2.72 -22.57
N ILE A 81 -14.43 1.55 -22.89
CA ILE A 81 -13.10 1.42 -23.47
C ILE A 81 -13.20 1.40 -24.99
N LYS A 82 -12.61 2.43 -25.60
CA LYS A 82 -12.46 2.58 -27.04
C LYS A 82 -11.19 1.91 -27.54
N ILE A 83 -11.34 0.95 -28.46
CA ILE A 83 -10.22 0.21 -29.04
C ILE A 83 -10.03 0.61 -30.51
N PRO A 84 -8.87 1.14 -30.90
CA PRO A 84 -8.56 1.42 -32.29
C PRO A 84 -8.19 0.13 -33.04
N ILE A 85 -8.91 -0.17 -34.11
CA ILE A 85 -8.66 -1.29 -35.02
C ILE A 85 -7.97 -0.76 -36.28
N HIS A 86 -6.88 -1.43 -36.67
CA HIS A 86 -6.04 -1.01 -37.79
C HIS A 86 -6.77 -1.12 -39.14
N LYS A 87 -6.37 -0.27 -40.11
CA LYS A 87 -7.00 -0.10 -41.43
C LYS A 87 -7.07 -1.35 -42.33
N ARG A 88 -6.39 -2.44 -41.96
CA ARG A 88 -6.36 -3.69 -42.75
C ARG A 88 -7.24 -4.80 -42.16
N ALA A 89 -7.85 -4.56 -41.00
CA ALA A 89 -8.83 -5.48 -40.43
C ALA A 89 -10.15 -5.36 -41.21
N GLU A 90 -11.02 -6.36 -41.06
CA GLU A 90 -12.33 -6.38 -41.72
C GLU A 90 -13.23 -5.22 -41.29
N ASN A 91 -13.10 -4.74 -40.05
CA ASN A 91 -13.85 -3.60 -39.51
C ASN A 91 -12.93 -2.54 -38.87
N PRO A 92 -12.24 -1.71 -39.68
CA PRO A 92 -11.29 -0.72 -39.19
C PRO A 92 -12.00 0.48 -38.56
N GLY A 93 -11.34 1.15 -37.60
CA GLY A 93 -11.90 2.32 -36.90
C GLY A 93 -11.76 2.22 -35.38
N ILE A 94 -12.35 3.18 -34.67
CA ILE A 94 -12.41 3.17 -33.19
C ILE A 94 -13.75 2.57 -32.79
N HIS A 95 -13.73 1.51 -31.98
CA HIS A 95 -14.93 0.81 -31.54
C HIS A 95 -15.03 0.80 -30.02
N ASP A 96 -16.25 0.94 -29.51
CA ASP A 96 -16.56 0.75 -28.11
C ASP A 96 -16.62 -0.75 -27.82
N TYR A 97 -15.67 -1.26 -27.03
CA TYR A 97 -15.49 -2.71 -26.88
C TYR A 97 -16.02 -3.23 -25.54
N LEU A 98 -15.86 -2.46 -24.47
CA LEU A 98 -16.22 -2.91 -23.13
C LEU A 98 -16.74 -1.75 -22.30
N THR A 99 -17.98 -1.89 -21.83
CA THR A 99 -18.48 -1.13 -20.70
C THR A 99 -18.16 -1.92 -19.44
N THR A 100 -17.35 -1.35 -18.56
CA THR A 100 -16.93 -1.98 -17.30
C THR A 100 -16.82 -0.95 -16.19
N ASP A 101 -16.81 -1.43 -14.96
CA ASP A 101 -16.60 -0.60 -13.80
C ASP A 101 -15.10 -0.42 -13.52
N LEU A 102 -14.68 0.84 -13.46
CA LEU A 102 -13.36 1.24 -12.99
C LEU A 102 -13.41 1.56 -11.50
N TYR A 103 -12.70 0.77 -10.71
CA TYR A 103 -12.42 1.07 -9.31
C TYR A 103 -11.19 1.97 -9.23
N HIS A 104 -11.35 3.15 -8.64
CA HIS A 104 -10.27 4.13 -8.51
C HIS A 104 -10.38 4.88 -7.19
N ARG A 105 -9.26 5.46 -6.74
CA ARG A 105 -9.24 6.33 -5.58
C ARG A 105 -8.74 7.72 -6.00
N PRO A 106 -9.55 8.78 -5.87
CA PRO A 106 -9.13 10.11 -6.29
C PRO A 106 -7.90 10.57 -5.50
N LEU A 107 -6.85 11.02 -6.19
CA LEU A 107 -5.61 11.46 -5.56
C LEU A 107 -5.85 12.52 -4.49
N VAL A 108 -6.72 13.50 -4.75
CA VAL A 108 -7.08 14.55 -3.77
C VAL A 108 -7.66 13.95 -2.49
N SER A 109 -8.53 12.94 -2.62
CA SER A 109 -9.11 12.25 -1.47
C SER A 109 -8.05 11.51 -0.66
N VAL A 110 -7.08 10.90 -1.35
CA VAL A 110 -5.95 10.20 -0.70
C VAL A 110 -5.09 11.19 0.09
N ILE A 111 -4.76 12.33 -0.53
CA ILE A 111 -3.95 13.39 0.08
C ILE A 111 -4.69 13.93 1.31
N GLN A 112 -5.95 14.33 1.18
CA GLN A 112 -6.74 14.87 2.29
C GLN A 112 -6.85 13.90 3.46
N GLU A 113 -7.10 12.62 3.20
CA GLU A 113 -7.15 11.59 4.25
C GLU A 113 -5.81 11.44 4.98
N LYS A 114 -4.69 11.54 4.26
CA LYS A 114 -3.36 11.46 4.86
C LYS A 114 -3.01 12.68 5.71
N LEU A 115 -3.32 13.88 5.24
CA LEU A 115 -3.05 15.12 5.99
C LEU A 115 -4.02 15.31 7.17
N ALA A 116 -5.26 14.85 7.06
CA ALA A 116 -6.23 14.91 8.17
C ALA A 116 -5.90 13.94 9.32
N ASN A 117 -4.98 12.99 9.11
CA ASN A 117 -4.59 12.04 10.12
C ASN A 117 -3.40 12.58 10.93
N GLU A 118 -3.65 13.05 12.15
CA GLU A 118 -2.65 13.66 13.04
C GLU A 118 -1.36 12.83 13.16
N LYS A 119 -1.45 11.50 13.21
CA LYS A 119 -0.26 10.63 13.34
C LYS A 119 0.60 10.56 12.07
N HIS A 120 0.00 10.77 10.90
CA HIS A 120 0.72 10.75 9.63
C HIS A 120 1.15 12.16 9.20
N ASP A 121 0.40 13.18 9.63
CA ASP A 121 0.69 14.59 9.38
C ASP A 121 2.09 14.97 9.87
N GLU A 122 2.47 14.52 11.08
CA GLU A 122 3.80 14.75 11.66
C GLU A 122 4.96 14.21 10.82
N LEU A 123 4.70 13.23 9.95
CA LEU A 123 5.71 12.62 9.07
C LEU A 123 5.82 13.33 7.72
N PHE A 124 4.95 14.31 7.44
CA PHE A 124 4.91 15.00 6.16
C PHE A 124 5.82 16.23 6.16
N HIS A 125 6.65 16.36 5.11
CA HIS A 125 7.51 17.52 4.94
C HIS A 125 6.81 18.59 4.09
N TYR A 126 6.26 19.60 4.76
CA TYR A 126 5.56 20.71 4.12
C TYR A 126 6.48 21.77 3.50
N GLN A 127 7.69 21.90 4.05
CA GLN A 127 8.69 22.87 3.61
C GLN A 127 9.83 22.14 2.89
N PRO A 128 10.48 22.79 1.92
CA PRO A 128 11.64 22.21 1.28
C PRO A 128 12.82 22.09 2.26
N TYR A 129 13.68 21.10 2.04
CA TYR A 129 14.78 20.78 2.95
C TYR A 129 15.98 20.19 2.21
N GLU A 130 17.17 20.32 2.78
CA GLU A 130 18.36 19.64 2.27
C GLU A 130 18.41 18.20 2.79
N LEU A 131 18.32 17.23 1.89
CA LEU A 131 18.54 15.83 2.23
C LEU A 131 20.02 15.50 2.10
N LEU A 132 20.64 15.11 3.22
CA LEU A 132 22.07 14.79 3.29
C LEU A 132 22.26 13.30 3.55
N TRP A 133 23.01 12.63 2.67
CA TRP A 133 23.43 11.26 2.87
C TRP A 133 24.81 11.20 3.51
N ASN A 134 24.89 10.47 4.61
CA ASN A 134 26.13 10.19 5.32
C ASN A 134 26.51 8.73 5.11
N HIS A 135 27.54 8.48 4.31
CA HIS A 135 28.15 7.16 4.26
C HIS A 135 29.01 6.96 5.51
N GLY A 136 28.72 5.92 6.31
CA GLY A 136 29.49 5.62 7.52
C GLY A 136 31.00 5.63 7.24
N GLY A 137 31.74 6.48 7.97
CA GLY A 137 33.19 6.66 7.81
C GLY A 137 33.64 7.83 6.93
N SER A 138 32.72 8.54 6.25
CA SER A 138 33.03 9.81 5.58
C SER A 138 32.77 10.98 6.51
N GLU A 139 33.72 11.92 6.62
CA GLU A 139 33.49 13.21 7.31
C GLU A 139 32.58 14.15 6.50
N ARG A 140 32.40 13.89 5.21
CA ARG A 140 31.60 14.72 4.31
C ARG A 140 30.26 14.08 4.00
N SER A 141 29.20 14.81 4.30
CA SER A 141 27.85 14.54 3.83
C SER A 141 27.74 14.85 2.33
N ILE A 142 26.93 14.06 1.63
CA ILE A 142 26.63 14.25 0.21
C ILE A 142 25.19 14.71 0.10
N ARG A 143 24.94 15.76 -0.67
CA ARG A 143 23.58 16.24 -0.93
C ARG A 143 22.85 15.30 -1.90
N VAL A 144 21.64 14.91 -1.52
CA VAL A 144 20.78 14.02 -2.29
C VAL A 144 19.67 14.82 -2.95
N HIS A 145 19.49 14.60 -4.25
CA HIS A 145 18.41 15.16 -5.04
C HIS A 145 17.56 14.00 -5.59
N GLY A 146 16.28 13.97 -5.26
CA GLY A 146 15.37 12.90 -5.68
C GLY A 146 13.90 13.32 -5.76
N GLU A 147 13.52 14.44 -5.15
CA GLU A 147 12.16 14.95 -5.13
C GLU A 147 12.16 16.47 -5.25
N LEU A 148 11.02 17.07 -5.60
CA LEU A 148 10.92 18.53 -5.71
C LEU A 148 11.34 19.23 -4.41
N TYR A 149 10.94 18.67 -3.26
CA TYR A 149 11.20 19.20 -1.91
C TYR A 149 12.69 19.27 -1.53
N ASN A 150 13.55 18.48 -2.16
CA ASN A 150 15.01 18.51 -1.92
C ASN A 150 15.81 19.19 -3.05
N SER A 151 15.12 19.78 -4.03
CA SER A 151 15.76 20.51 -5.13
C SER A 151 16.20 21.91 -4.71
N ASP A 152 17.33 22.37 -5.27
CA ASP A 152 17.81 23.75 -5.07
C ASP A 152 16.80 24.78 -5.54
N ALA A 153 16.16 24.53 -6.69
CA ALA A 153 15.18 25.43 -7.27
C ALA A 153 14.01 25.69 -6.31
N PHE A 154 13.50 24.65 -5.64
CA PHE A 154 12.37 24.81 -4.74
C PHE A 154 12.76 25.39 -3.38
N ILE A 155 13.95 25.05 -2.86
CA ILE A 155 14.51 25.68 -1.66
C ILE A 155 14.70 27.19 -1.88
N GLN A 156 15.25 27.57 -3.04
CA GLN A 156 15.47 28.96 -3.40
C GLN A 156 14.15 29.72 -3.59
N ALA A 157 13.20 29.15 -4.34
CA ALA A 157 11.88 29.76 -4.52
C ALA A 157 11.13 29.94 -3.18
N HIS A 158 11.23 28.97 -2.26
CA HIS A 158 10.65 29.11 -0.93
C HIS A 158 11.29 30.26 -0.15
N ARG A 159 12.62 30.40 -0.19
CA ARG A 159 13.33 31.53 0.42
C ARG A 159 12.87 32.87 -0.14
N GLU A 160 12.78 32.98 -1.46
CA GLU A 160 12.33 34.22 -2.13
C GLU A 160 10.93 34.64 -1.69
N VAL A 161 10.00 33.70 -1.52
CA VAL A 161 8.65 33.99 -1.01
C VAL A 161 8.69 34.42 0.46
N GLN A 162 9.48 33.75 1.31
CA GLN A 162 9.58 34.11 2.73
C GLN A 162 10.26 35.47 2.95
N GLU A 163 11.19 35.86 2.07
CA GLU A 163 11.89 37.15 2.10
C GLU A 163 11.15 38.26 1.35
N SER A 164 10.04 37.93 0.69
CA SER A 164 9.25 38.90 -0.08
C SER A 164 8.50 39.87 0.85
N PRO A 165 8.24 41.12 0.40
CA PRO A 165 7.42 42.04 1.15
C PRO A 165 6.02 41.46 1.41
N PRO A 166 5.36 41.82 2.53
CA PRO A 166 3.98 41.42 2.76
C PRO A 166 3.08 41.84 1.60
N GLU A 167 2.17 40.95 1.23
CA GLU A 167 1.18 41.26 0.20
C GLU A 167 0.33 42.47 0.61
N PRO A 168 0.20 43.49 -0.26
CA PRO A 168 -0.57 44.68 0.08
C PRO A 168 -2.04 44.35 0.38
N GLY A 169 -2.49 44.62 1.60
CA GLY A 169 -3.90 44.49 2.01
C GLY A 169 -4.30 43.11 2.54
N CYS A 170 -3.34 42.25 2.87
CA CYS A 170 -3.55 41.01 3.63
C CYS A 170 -3.42 41.22 5.14
#